data_AF-A0A2N1RS70-F1
#
_entry.id   AF-A0A2N1RS70-F1
#
_cell.length_a   1.000
_cell.length_b   1.000
_cell.length_c   1.000
_cell.angle_alpha   90.00
_cell.angle_beta   90.00
_cell.angle_gamma   90.00
#
_symmetry.space_group_name_H-M   'P 1'
#
loop_
_entity.id
_entity.type
_entity.pdbx_description
1 polymer ?
#
loop_
_entity_poly.entity_id
_entity_poly.type
_entity_poly.pdbx_seq_one_letter_code
_entity_poly.pdbx_strand_id
1 'polypeptide(L)'
;MSTEDGPGIRTTVFMKGCPLSCRWCHNPESISPLPEIHWLGVRCIGCGTCVKVCPHKALSLSGSGVKIDRNLCAGCGICSEHCPSTALELLGKKWGVDKLFEELIKDRAYFEKSSGGITVSGGEGTLQTKFVGRLLKKLKAEGIHTAVDTCGLFNDSVFDEIFSHADLVLYDLKEIDSKLHKEFTGSGNERILDNLTRCCEYIKELHGKRILKGSGNLFRLFRMVL
;
A
#
# COMPACT_ATOMS: atom_id res chain seq x y z
N MET A 1 -7.04 -1.88 11.59
CA MET A 1 -7.98 -0.75 11.45
C MET A 1 -7.32 0.51 11.99
N SER A 2 -7.60 1.67 11.41
CA SER A 2 -6.97 2.97 11.72
C SER A 2 -8.00 4.10 11.63
N THR A 3 -7.81 5.17 12.40
CA THR A 3 -8.52 6.45 12.27
C THR A 3 -7.72 7.50 11.52
N GLU A 4 -6.45 7.20 11.20
CA GLU A 4 -5.49 8.16 10.61
C GLU A 4 -5.40 8.04 9.07
N ASP A 5 -6.05 7.02 8.50
CA ASP A 5 -5.95 6.68 7.07
C ASP A 5 -7.16 7.20 6.26
N GLY A 6 -7.83 8.24 6.77
CA GLY A 6 -9.03 8.86 6.21
C GLY A 6 -10.16 9.00 7.24
N PRO A 7 -11.35 9.47 6.83
CA PRO A 7 -12.48 9.65 7.73
C PRO A 7 -13.03 8.32 8.24
N GLY A 8 -13.42 8.31 9.51
CA GLY A 8 -13.97 7.15 10.20
C GLY A 8 -12.93 6.07 10.51
N ILE A 9 -13.40 4.92 10.97
CA ILE A 9 -12.58 3.73 11.17
C ILE A 9 -12.37 3.06 9.82
N ARG A 10 -11.12 2.82 9.44
CA ARG A 10 -10.78 2.26 8.14
C ARG A 10 -9.92 1.02 8.25
N THR A 11 -10.14 0.09 7.33
CA THR A 11 -9.20 -1.00 7.09
C THR A 11 -8.27 -0.61 5.94
N THR A 12 -6.98 -0.59 6.24
CA THR A 12 -5.96 -0.14 5.29
C THR A 12 -5.25 -1.34 4.69
N VAL A 13 -5.26 -1.41 3.35
CA VAL A 13 -4.54 -2.40 2.57
C VAL A 13 -3.17 -1.84 2.23
N PHE A 14 -2.13 -2.36 2.88
CA PHE A 14 -0.74 -1.99 2.62
C PHE A 14 -0.19 -2.76 1.41
N MET A 15 0.00 -2.06 0.30
CA MET A 15 0.48 -2.62 -0.96
C MET A 15 2.01 -2.69 -0.98
N LYS A 16 2.56 -3.75 -1.60
CA LYS A 16 4.00 -3.85 -1.92
C LYS A 16 4.35 -3.10 -3.21
N GLY A 17 5.55 -2.55 -3.27
CA GLY A 17 6.08 -1.74 -4.37
C GLY A 17 5.90 -0.26 -4.11
N CYS A 18 6.97 0.53 -4.16
CA CYS A 18 6.92 2.00 -4.12
C CYS A 18 7.96 2.57 -5.10
N PRO A 19 7.63 3.59 -5.91
CA PRO A 19 8.62 4.19 -6.82
C PRO A 19 9.54 5.18 -6.10
N LEU A 20 9.30 5.46 -4.81
CA LEU A 20 10.10 6.34 -3.98
C LEU A 20 10.88 5.52 -2.93
N SER A 21 11.99 6.09 -2.47
CA SER A 21 12.83 5.60 -1.38
C SER A 21 13.04 6.72 -0.34
N CYS A 22 11.95 7.21 0.23
CA CYS A 22 11.95 8.31 1.20
C CYS A 22 12.88 8.01 2.39
N ARG A 23 13.74 8.96 2.78
CA ARG A 23 14.65 8.80 3.94
C ARG A 23 13.91 8.54 5.26
N TRP A 24 12.66 8.99 5.37
CA TRP A 24 11.77 8.80 6.51
C TRP A 24 10.64 7.79 6.23
N CYS A 25 10.83 6.88 5.28
CA CYS A 25 9.80 5.88 4.96
C CYS A 25 9.40 5.11 6.23
N HIS A 26 8.12 5.18 6.61
CA HIS A 26 7.60 4.44 7.76
C HIS A 26 7.43 2.95 7.47
N ASN A 27 7.36 2.57 6.19
CA ASN A 27 7.13 1.20 5.72
C ASN A 27 8.18 0.80 4.67
N PRO A 28 9.49 0.81 4.99
CA PRO A 28 10.54 0.47 4.03
C PRO A 28 10.40 -0.95 3.46
N GLU A 29 9.79 -1.87 4.22
CA GLU A 29 9.44 -3.22 3.78
C GLU A 29 8.43 -3.24 2.61
N SER A 30 7.73 -2.14 2.36
CA SER A 30 6.77 -2.02 1.26
C SER A 30 7.39 -1.47 -0.03
N ILE A 31 8.66 -1.05 -0.03
CA ILE A 31 9.33 -0.49 -1.23
C ILE A 31 9.51 -1.57 -2.31
N SER A 32 9.99 -2.75 -1.93
CA SER A 32 10.12 -3.86 -2.88
C SER A 32 8.74 -4.39 -3.30
N PRO A 33 8.48 -4.60 -4.61
CA PRO A 33 7.24 -5.21 -5.07
C PRO A 33 7.18 -6.71 -4.74
N LEU A 34 8.31 -7.32 -4.38
CA LEU A 34 8.40 -8.74 -4.10
C LEU A 34 8.16 -9.00 -2.60
N PRO A 35 7.61 -10.17 -2.24
CA PRO A 35 7.61 -10.64 -0.87
C PRO A 35 9.03 -10.77 -0.32
N GLU A 36 9.23 -10.42 0.95
CA GLU A 36 10.54 -10.41 1.58
C GLU A 36 10.52 -11.10 2.93
N ILE A 37 11.56 -11.88 3.21
CA ILE A 37 11.75 -12.44 4.56
C ILE A 37 12.30 -11.36 5.49
N HIS A 38 11.66 -11.19 6.63
CA HIS A 38 12.11 -10.35 7.73
C HIS A 38 12.48 -11.23 8.93
N TRP A 39 13.58 -10.88 9.59
CA TRP A 39 14.07 -11.61 10.76
C TRP A 39 13.98 -10.74 12.01
N LEU A 40 13.24 -11.22 13.00
CA LEU A 40 13.05 -10.61 14.31
C LEU A 40 14.02 -11.26 15.31
N GLY A 41 15.19 -10.65 15.47
CA GLY A 41 16.25 -11.20 16.32
C GLY A 41 15.82 -11.49 17.76
N VAL A 42 14.97 -10.64 18.34
CA VAL A 42 14.43 -10.80 19.71
C VAL A 42 13.59 -12.06 19.91
N ARG A 43 13.06 -12.66 18.83
CA ARG A 43 12.31 -13.93 18.90
C ARG A 43 13.16 -15.13 18.52
N CYS A 44 14.39 -14.93 18.04
CA CYS A 44 15.20 -16.00 17.47
C CYS A 44 15.84 -16.86 18.56
N ILE A 45 15.62 -18.17 18.51
CA ILE A 45 16.24 -19.14 19.43
C ILE A 45 17.48 -19.83 18.86
N GLY A 46 17.97 -19.41 17.69
CA GLY A 46 19.21 -19.95 17.10
C GLY A 46 19.15 -21.41 16.61
N CYS A 47 17.97 -22.02 16.49
CA CYS A 47 17.84 -23.45 16.16
C CYS A 47 18.34 -23.86 14.76
N GLY A 48 18.48 -22.89 13.83
CA GLY A 48 18.97 -23.12 12.47
C GLY A 48 18.02 -23.84 11.52
N THR A 49 16.78 -24.13 11.92
CA THR A 49 15.76 -24.77 11.05
C THR A 49 15.59 -24.00 9.73
N CYS A 50 15.56 -22.67 9.79
CA CYS A 50 15.40 -21.81 8.63
C CYS A 50 16.51 -21.95 7.57
N VAL A 51 17.74 -22.21 8.00
CA VAL A 51 18.89 -22.47 7.12
C VAL A 51 18.70 -23.83 6.44
N LYS A 52 18.31 -24.86 7.21
CA LYS A 52 18.13 -26.23 6.72
C LYS A 52 17.02 -26.35 5.67
N VAL A 53 15.90 -25.65 5.88
CA VAL A 53 14.72 -25.75 4.99
C VAL A 53 14.76 -24.80 3.80
N CYS A 54 15.71 -23.86 3.73
CA CYS A 54 15.73 -22.88 2.65
C CYS A 54 16.14 -23.54 1.32
N PRO A 55 15.25 -23.63 0.32
CA PRO A 55 15.60 -24.27 -0.95
C PRO A 55 16.61 -23.44 -1.77
N HIS A 56 16.68 -22.13 -1.53
CA HIS A 56 17.56 -21.21 -2.24
C HIS A 56 18.92 -21.02 -1.55
N LYS A 57 19.17 -21.68 -0.41
CA LYS A 57 20.40 -21.53 0.39
C LYS A 57 20.73 -20.06 0.72
N ALA A 58 19.68 -19.25 0.90
CA ALA A 58 19.79 -17.81 1.11
C ALA A 58 19.97 -17.40 2.57
N LEU A 59 19.90 -18.34 3.52
CA LEU A 59 20.03 -18.05 4.95
C LEU A 59 21.28 -18.71 5.52
N SER A 60 21.95 -18.01 6.43
CA SER A 60 23.05 -18.53 7.24
C SER A 60 22.92 -18.09 8.70
N LEU A 61 23.57 -18.81 9.60
CA LEU A 61 23.71 -18.42 10.99
C LEU A 61 25.08 -17.76 11.21
N SER A 62 25.08 -16.62 11.91
CA SER A 62 26.27 -15.96 12.45
C SER A 62 26.12 -15.79 13.96
N GLY A 63 27.20 -15.39 14.65
CA GLY A 63 27.14 -15.04 16.08
C GLY A 63 26.15 -13.91 16.40
N SER A 64 25.77 -13.13 15.40
CA SER A 64 24.77 -12.06 15.47
C SER A 64 23.34 -12.50 15.10
N GLY A 65 23.11 -13.78 14.77
CA GLY A 65 21.78 -14.33 14.45
C GLY A 65 21.64 -14.82 13.01
N VAL A 66 20.47 -14.63 12.41
CA VAL A 66 20.18 -15.12 11.04
C VAL A 66 20.55 -14.04 10.03
N LYS A 67 21.44 -14.37 9.10
CA LYS A 67 21.78 -13.52 7.95
C LYS A 67 21.00 -14.00 6.72
N ILE A 68 20.41 -13.06 5.99
CA ILE A 68 19.65 -13.33 4.75
C ILE A 68 20.40 -12.69 3.58
N ASP A 69 20.80 -13.51 2.61
CA ASP A 69 21.31 -13.04 1.33
C ASP A 69 20.13 -12.66 0.41
N ARG A 70 19.97 -11.36 0.16
CA ARG A 70 18.88 -10.81 -0.65
C ARG A 70 19.02 -11.15 -2.14
N ASN A 71 20.22 -11.48 -2.62
CA ASN A 71 20.43 -11.87 -4.01
C ASN A 71 19.99 -13.32 -4.27
N LEU A 72 20.00 -14.16 -3.23
CA LEU A 72 19.59 -15.56 -3.32
C LEU A 72 18.14 -15.77 -2.86
N CYS A 73 17.63 -14.95 -1.95
CA CYS A 73 16.31 -15.13 -1.35
C CYS A 73 15.20 -14.83 -2.37
N ALA A 74 14.44 -15.86 -2.75
CA ALA A 74 13.27 -15.70 -3.62
C ALA A 74 11.98 -15.25 -2.88
N GLY A 75 12.04 -14.98 -1.58
CA GLY A 75 10.85 -14.58 -0.80
C GLY A 75 9.75 -15.65 -0.73
N CYS A 76 10.12 -16.94 -0.77
CA CYS A 76 9.14 -18.04 -0.86
C CYS A 76 8.37 -18.34 0.45
N GLY A 77 8.84 -17.88 1.61
CA GLY A 77 8.15 -18.07 2.89
C GLY A 77 8.43 -19.38 3.63
N ILE A 78 9.04 -20.39 3.01
CA ILE A 78 9.25 -21.72 3.63
C ILE A 78 9.98 -21.64 4.98
N CYS A 79 10.99 -20.77 5.08
CA CYS A 79 11.72 -20.58 6.33
C CYS A 79 10.91 -19.89 7.43
N SER A 80 9.90 -19.09 7.06
CA SER A 80 8.94 -18.48 7.98
C SER A 80 7.96 -19.54 8.50
N GLU A 81 7.41 -20.37 7.60
CA GLU A 81 6.49 -21.46 7.95
C GLU A 81 7.10 -22.49 8.91
N HIS A 82 8.41 -22.71 8.81
CA HIS A 82 9.14 -23.67 9.66
C HIS A 82 9.87 -23.00 10.83
N CYS A 83 9.63 -21.71 11.11
CA CYS A 83 10.28 -21.02 12.22
C CYS A 83 9.51 -21.27 13.52
N PRO A 84 10.00 -22.15 14.43
CA PRO A 84 9.24 -22.54 15.63
C PRO A 84 9.01 -21.37 16.60
N SER A 85 9.88 -20.36 16.56
CA SER A 85 9.80 -19.19 17.42
C SER A 85 9.21 -17.96 16.73
N THR A 86 8.68 -18.13 15.51
CA THR A 86 8.09 -17.05 14.69
C THR A 86 9.02 -15.83 14.53
N ALA A 87 10.33 -16.08 14.52
CA ALA A 87 11.37 -15.09 14.31
C ALA A 87 11.60 -14.75 12.83
N LEU A 88 11.02 -15.51 11.90
CA LEU A 88 11.04 -15.18 10.48
C LEU A 88 9.62 -14.93 10.00
N GLU A 89 9.41 -13.79 9.37
CA GLU A 89 8.12 -13.35 8.85
C GLU A 89 8.24 -13.10 7.36
N LEU A 90 7.28 -13.60 6.57
CA LEU A 90 7.15 -13.23 5.17
C LEU A 90 6.33 -11.94 5.06
N LEU A 91 6.99 -10.85 4.67
CA LEU A 91 6.36 -9.56 4.42
C LEU A 91 5.89 -9.48 2.97
N GLY A 92 4.59 -9.30 2.79
CA GLY A 92 3.92 -9.32 1.48
C GLY A 92 3.31 -10.68 1.16
N LYS A 93 2.04 -10.67 0.75
CA LYS A 93 1.27 -11.85 0.39
C LYS A 93 0.59 -11.63 -0.96
N LYS A 94 0.56 -12.67 -1.79
CA LYS A 94 -0.23 -12.64 -3.04
C LYS A 94 -1.71 -12.85 -2.72
N TRP A 95 -2.55 -11.99 -3.28
CA TRP A 95 -4.00 -12.04 -3.12
C TRP A 95 -4.70 -12.09 -4.48
N GLY A 96 -5.79 -12.84 -4.54
CA GLY A 96 -6.82 -12.63 -5.57
C GLY A 96 -7.79 -11.55 -5.11
N VAL A 97 -8.36 -10.79 -6.05
CA VAL A 97 -9.30 -9.68 -5.74
C VAL A 97 -10.47 -10.18 -4.90
N ASP A 98 -11.07 -11.32 -5.26
CA ASP A 98 -12.24 -11.86 -4.53
C ASP A 98 -11.90 -12.27 -3.10
N LYS A 99 -10.78 -12.99 -2.90
CA LYS A 99 -10.35 -13.39 -1.56
C LYS A 99 -9.99 -12.20 -0.68
N LEU A 100 -9.36 -11.17 -1.24
CA LEU A 100 -9.04 -9.96 -0.48
C LEU A 100 -10.32 -9.19 -0.14
N PHE A 101 -11.25 -9.08 -1.07
CA PHE A 101 -12.56 -8.48 -0.81
C PHE A 101 -13.31 -9.19 0.32
N GLU A 102 -13.37 -10.53 0.30
CA GLU A 102 -14.00 -11.34 1.35
C GLU A 102 -13.34 -11.15 2.72
N GLU A 103 -12.03 -10.93 2.75
CA GLU A 103 -11.32 -10.60 3.99
C GLU A 103 -11.73 -9.22 4.50
N LEU A 104 -11.74 -8.22 3.62
CA LEU A 104 -12.00 -6.82 3.99
C LEU A 104 -13.45 -6.56 4.41
N ILE A 105 -14.42 -7.26 3.81
CA ILE A 105 -15.84 -7.02 4.11
C ILE A 105 -16.25 -7.50 5.51
N LYS A 106 -15.43 -8.32 6.17
CA LYS A 106 -15.64 -8.74 7.57
C LYS A 106 -15.69 -7.54 8.52
N ASP A 107 -15.02 -6.44 8.16
CA ASP A 107 -14.96 -5.22 8.96
C ASP A 107 -16.14 -4.25 8.68
N ARG A 108 -17.11 -4.62 7.83
CA ARG A 108 -18.24 -3.76 7.41
C ARG A 108 -18.97 -3.09 8.57
N ALA A 109 -19.20 -3.83 9.66
CA ALA A 109 -19.93 -3.32 10.82
C ALA A 109 -19.23 -2.12 11.50
N TYR A 110 -17.89 -2.01 11.38
CA TYR A 110 -17.14 -0.86 11.88
C TYR A 110 -17.34 0.36 10.96
N PHE A 111 -17.31 0.14 9.65
CA PHE A 111 -17.44 1.22 8.66
C PHE A 111 -18.80 1.92 8.73
N GLU A 112 -19.88 1.15 8.88
CA GLU A 112 -21.25 1.67 8.95
C GLU A 112 -21.48 2.58 10.16
N LYS A 113 -20.82 2.30 11.29
CA LYS A 113 -20.95 3.10 12.52
C LYS A 113 -20.11 4.38 12.50
N SER A 114 -18.96 4.35 11.82
CA SER A 114 -18.00 5.46 11.83
C SER A 114 -18.01 6.32 10.57
N SER A 115 -18.87 6.00 9.59
CA SER A 115 -18.76 6.52 8.21
C SER A 115 -17.35 6.28 7.64
N GLY A 116 -16.80 5.11 7.95
CA GLY A 116 -15.46 4.68 7.59
C GLY A 116 -15.40 3.95 6.26
N GLY A 117 -14.44 3.06 6.09
CA GLY A 117 -14.34 2.25 4.88
C GLY A 117 -12.96 1.62 4.68
N ILE A 118 -12.51 1.53 3.43
CA ILE A 118 -11.23 0.91 3.11
C ILE A 118 -10.29 1.93 2.46
N THR A 119 -9.03 1.90 2.84
CA THR A 119 -7.96 2.70 2.24
C THR A 119 -6.94 1.78 1.59
N VAL A 120 -6.55 2.07 0.35
CA VAL A 120 -5.38 1.43 -0.28
C VAL A 120 -4.18 2.35 -0.08
N SER A 121 -3.14 1.86 0.61
CA SER A 121 -1.93 2.61 0.99
C SER A 121 -0.70 1.66 1.00
N GLY A 122 0.28 1.90 1.86
CA GLY A 122 1.49 1.10 2.09
C GLY A 122 2.70 1.59 1.30
N GLY A 123 3.08 0.87 0.25
CA GLY A 123 3.98 1.40 -0.77
C GLY A 123 3.21 2.38 -1.66
N GLU A 124 3.07 2.05 -2.93
CA GLU A 124 2.31 2.84 -3.90
C GLU A 124 1.29 1.94 -4.60
N GLY A 125 0.04 2.00 -4.14
CA GLY A 125 -1.04 1.18 -4.66
C GLY A 125 -1.30 1.39 -6.15
N THR A 126 -1.02 2.59 -6.68
CA THR A 126 -1.23 2.89 -8.10
C THR A 126 -0.33 2.10 -9.05
N LEU A 127 0.80 1.56 -8.57
CA LEU A 127 1.66 0.65 -9.36
C LEU A 127 0.97 -0.67 -9.70
N GLN A 128 -0.06 -1.06 -8.94
CA GLN A 128 -0.84 -2.28 -9.16
C GLN A 128 -2.22 -1.96 -9.74
N THR A 129 -2.25 -1.09 -10.76
CA THR A 129 -3.45 -0.39 -11.26
C THR A 129 -4.66 -1.31 -11.47
N LYS A 130 -4.50 -2.37 -12.27
CA LYS A 130 -5.60 -3.30 -12.59
C LYS A 130 -6.10 -4.11 -11.39
N PHE A 131 -5.23 -4.38 -10.42
CA PHE A 131 -5.63 -5.10 -9.21
C PHE A 131 -6.44 -4.18 -8.30
N VAL A 132 -5.89 -2.98 -8.03
CA VAL A 132 -6.53 -1.97 -7.18
C VAL A 132 -7.85 -1.50 -7.79
N GLY A 133 -7.89 -1.18 -9.08
CA GLY A 133 -9.12 -0.74 -9.76
C GLY A 133 -10.27 -1.75 -9.64
N ARG A 134 -9.97 -3.05 -9.87
CA ARG A 134 -10.96 -4.13 -9.70
C ARG A 134 -11.42 -4.28 -8.25
N LEU A 135 -10.52 -4.16 -7.28
CA LEU A 135 -10.85 -4.20 -5.86
C LEU A 135 -11.77 -3.03 -5.48
N LEU A 136 -11.39 -1.79 -5.82
CA LEU A 136 -12.18 -0.60 -5.50
C LEU A 136 -13.55 -0.64 -6.15
N LYS A 137 -13.64 -1.07 -7.41
CA LYS A 137 -14.91 -1.26 -8.11
C LYS A 137 -15.84 -2.22 -7.35
N LYS A 138 -15.31 -3.35 -6.89
CA LYS A 138 -16.06 -4.36 -6.14
C LYS A 138 -16.52 -3.83 -4.78
N LEU A 139 -15.63 -3.15 -4.04
CA LEU A 139 -15.96 -2.51 -2.76
C LEU A 139 -17.05 -1.44 -2.90
N LYS A 140 -16.95 -0.62 -3.95
CA LYS A 140 -17.92 0.44 -4.22
C LYS A 140 -19.30 -0.10 -4.60
N ALA A 141 -19.36 -1.21 -5.34
CA ALA A 141 -20.63 -1.89 -5.65
C ALA A 141 -21.38 -2.36 -4.39
N GLU A 142 -20.65 -2.60 -3.31
CA GLU A 142 -21.19 -2.98 -1.99
C GLU A 142 -21.48 -1.78 -1.08
N GLY A 143 -21.32 -0.56 -1.59
CA GLY A 143 -21.54 0.67 -0.82
C GLY A 143 -20.43 0.98 0.19
N ILE A 144 -19.27 0.33 0.10
CA ILE A 144 -18.13 0.64 0.98
C ILE A 144 -17.39 1.87 0.46
N HIS A 145 -17.17 2.86 1.33
CA HIS A 145 -16.40 4.06 0.99
C HIS A 145 -14.93 3.70 0.74
N THR A 146 -14.43 4.06 -0.44
CA THR A 146 -13.06 3.77 -0.87
C THR A 146 -12.16 5.00 -0.79
N ALA A 147 -10.95 4.81 -0.28
CA ALA A 147 -9.90 5.84 -0.30
C ALA A 147 -8.63 5.28 -0.94
N VAL A 148 -7.89 6.14 -1.61
CA VAL A 148 -6.57 5.83 -2.19
C VAL A 148 -5.57 6.82 -1.64
N ASP A 149 -4.50 6.29 -1.03
CA ASP A 149 -3.37 7.04 -0.53
C ASP A 149 -2.19 6.83 -1.48
N THR A 150 -1.65 7.92 -2.02
CA THR A 150 -0.68 7.87 -3.13
C THR A 150 0.38 8.96 -2.99
N CYS A 151 1.62 8.62 -3.37
CA CYS A 151 2.71 9.57 -3.54
C CYS A 151 2.64 10.35 -4.86
N GLY A 152 1.65 10.08 -5.70
CA GLY A 152 1.39 10.88 -6.89
C GLY A 152 2.22 10.52 -8.11
N LEU A 153 3.16 9.57 -8.01
CA LEU A 153 4.03 9.17 -9.10
C LEU A 153 3.42 8.00 -9.90
N PHE A 154 2.49 8.33 -10.80
CA PHE A 154 1.76 7.35 -11.60
C PHE A 154 1.49 7.78 -13.05
N ASN A 155 0.99 6.83 -13.86
CA ASN A 155 0.58 7.03 -15.24
C ASN A 155 -0.93 7.31 -15.38
N ASP A 156 -1.35 7.72 -16.56
CA ASP A 156 -2.70 8.20 -16.86
C ASP A 156 -3.80 7.16 -16.65
N SER A 157 -3.49 5.86 -16.72
CA SER A 157 -4.51 4.81 -16.55
C SER A 157 -5.15 4.82 -15.16
N VAL A 158 -4.48 5.41 -14.16
CA VAL A 158 -4.99 5.53 -12.79
C VAL A 158 -6.28 6.34 -12.70
N PHE A 159 -6.48 7.36 -13.54
CA PHE A 159 -7.69 8.18 -13.51
C PHE A 159 -8.95 7.35 -13.78
N ASP A 160 -8.91 6.52 -14.82
CA ASP A 160 -10.06 5.72 -15.24
C ASP A 160 -10.17 4.41 -14.46
N GLU A 161 -9.05 3.75 -14.15
CA GLU A 161 -9.05 2.44 -13.50
C GLU A 161 -9.22 2.53 -11.98
N ILE A 162 -8.66 3.54 -11.32
CA ILE A 162 -8.66 3.69 -9.86
C ILE A 162 -9.56 4.85 -9.42
N PHE A 163 -9.29 6.08 -9.86
CA PHE A 163 -9.95 7.26 -9.30
C PHE A 163 -11.44 7.35 -9.65
N SER A 164 -11.89 6.72 -10.74
CA SER A 164 -13.32 6.55 -11.04
C SER A 164 -14.07 5.75 -9.96
N HIS A 165 -13.35 4.93 -9.20
CA HIS A 165 -13.86 4.05 -8.15
C HIS A 165 -13.42 4.44 -6.74
N ALA A 166 -12.60 5.47 -6.58
CA ALA A 166 -12.32 6.09 -5.29
C ALA A 166 -13.49 7.00 -4.86
N ASP A 167 -13.59 7.30 -3.57
CA ASP A 167 -14.40 8.38 -3.02
C ASP A 167 -13.54 9.47 -2.36
N LEU A 168 -12.30 9.11 -2.00
CA LEU A 168 -11.30 10.00 -1.40
C LEU A 168 -9.93 9.68 -2.00
N VAL A 169 -9.17 10.73 -2.32
CA VAL A 169 -7.74 10.61 -2.65
C VAL A 169 -6.95 11.38 -1.60
N LEU A 170 -6.06 10.67 -0.91
CA LEU A 170 -5.02 11.22 -0.04
C LEU A 170 -3.77 11.32 -0.91
N TYR A 171 -3.23 12.52 -1.08
CA TYR A 171 -2.17 12.79 -2.06
C TYR A 171 -0.96 13.40 -1.39
N ASP A 172 0.08 12.61 -1.21
CA ASP A 172 1.30 13.06 -0.53
C ASP A 172 2.14 13.98 -1.44
N LEU A 173 2.24 15.24 -1.04
CA LEU A 173 3.20 16.19 -1.60
C LEU A 173 4.34 16.41 -0.60
N LYS A 174 5.45 15.70 -0.80
CA LYS A 174 6.52 15.55 0.20
C LYS A 174 7.54 16.68 0.23
N GLU A 175 7.73 17.36 -0.89
CA GLU A 175 8.66 18.49 -1.07
C GLU A 175 8.34 19.17 -2.41
N ILE A 176 8.40 20.50 -2.46
CA ILE A 176 8.08 21.32 -3.63
C ILE A 176 9.31 21.52 -4.54
N ASP A 177 10.50 21.68 -3.96
CA ASP A 177 11.72 21.78 -4.76
C ASP A 177 12.13 20.41 -5.30
N SER A 178 12.18 20.25 -6.62
CA SER A 178 12.47 18.94 -7.24
C SER A 178 13.85 18.38 -6.87
N LYS A 179 14.87 19.24 -6.67
CA LYS A 179 16.20 18.78 -6.28
C LYS A 179 16.17 18.21 -4.86
N LEU A 180 15.53 18.90 -3.93
CA LEU A 180 15.32 18.42 -2.57
C LEU A 180 14.44 17.16 -2.55
N HIS A 181 13.36 17.14 -3.33
CA HIS A 181 12.50 15.96 -3.44
C HIS A 181 13.30 14.74 -3.92
N LYS A 182 14.17 14.91 -4.92
CA LYS A 182 15.06 13.84 -5.41
C LYS A 182 16.08 13.43 -4.36
N GLU A 183 16.66 14.39 -3.65
CA GLU A 183 17.60 14.11 -2.56
C GLU A 183 16.97 13.23 -1.46
N PHE A 184 15.70 13.52 -1.10
CA PHE A 184 15.03 12.89 0.02
C PHE A 184 14.24 11.63 -0.35
N THR A 185 13.77 11.51 -1.58
CA THR A 185 12.86 10.43 -2.02
C THR A 185 13.42 9.57 -3.14
N GLY A 186 14.55 9.94 -3.74
CA GLY A 186 15.15 9.24 -4.87
C GLY A 186 14.57 9.60 -6.24
N SER A 187 13.49 10.40 -6.31
CA SER A 187 12.85 10.81 -7.57
C SER A 187 12.58 12.32 -7.60
N GLY A 188 12.55 12.93 -8.79
CA GLY A 188 12.01 14.29 -8.94
C GLY A 188 10.50 14.34 -8.73
N ASN A 189 9.93 15.55 -8.58
CA ASN A 189 8.49 15.74 -8.32
C ASN A 189 7.73 16.34 -9.52
N GLU A 190 8.34 16.53 -10.68
CA GLU A 190 7.71 17.19 -11.84
C GLU A 190 6.43 16.46 -12.25
N ARG A 191 6.51 15.14 -12.36
CA ARG A 191 5.35 14.29 -12.68
C ARG A 191 4.32 14.26 -11.55
N ILE A 192 4.78 14.34 -10.30
CA ILE A 192 3.89 14.37 -9.12
C ILE A 192 3.09 15.67 -9.09
N LEU A 193 3.70 16.81 -9.43
CA LEU A 193 3.01 18.10 -9.51
C LEU A 193 2.04 18.18 -10.71
N ASP A 194 2.44 17.64 -11.87
CA ASP A 194 1.56 17.47 -13.04
C ASP A 194 0.32 16.62 -12.68
N ASN A 195 0.56 15.44 -12.10
CA ASN A 195 -0.52 14.54 -11.68
C ASN A 195 -1.43 15.16 -10.63
N LEU A 196 -0.90 15.95 -9.68
CA LEU A 196 -1.71 16.66 -8.69
C LEU A 196 -2.70 17.64 -9.35
N THR A 197 -2.22 18.41 -10.33
CA THR A 197 -3.05 19.37 -11.08
C THR A 197 -4.17 18.63 -11.81
N ARG A 198 -3.82 17.56 -12.52
CA ARG A 198 -4.76 16.71 -13.25
C ARG A 198 -5.76 15.99 -12.32
N CYS A 199 -5.33 15.59 -11.13
CA CYS A 199 -6.23 15.05 -10.09
C CYS A 199 -7.27 16.09 -9.66
N CYS A 200 -6.84 17.34 -9.43
CA CYS A 200 -7.75 18.40 -9.06
C CYS A 200 -8.81 18.65 -10.15
N GLU A 201 -8.40 18.67 -11.42
CA GLU A 201 -9.30 18.83 -12.57
C GLU A 201 -10.27 17.66 -12.70
N TYR A 202 -9.75 16.42 -12.68
CA TYR A 202 -10.56 15.21 -12.78
C TYR A 202 -11.60 15.11 -11.66
N ILE A 203 -11.23 15.44 -10.41
CA ILE A 203 -12.15 15.43 -9.28
C ILE A 203 -13.24 16.51 -9.44
N LYS A 204 -12.89 17.71 -9.93
CA LYS A 204 -13.88 18.77 -10.22
C LYS A 204 -14.89 18.31 -11.28
N GLU A 205 -14.44 17.66 -12.34
CA GLU A 205 -15.32 17.13 -13.39
C GLU A 205 -16.24 16.02 -12.89
N LEU A 206 -15.69 15.06 -12.14
CA LEU A 206 -16.48 13.99 -11.53
C LEU A 206 -17.51 14.52 -10.55
N HIS A 207 -17.15 15.52 -9.75
CA HIS A 207 -18.08 16.21 -8.87
C HIS A 207 -19.21 16.88 -9.64
N GLY A 208 -18.90 17.66 -10.67
CA GLY A 208 -19.91 18.27 -11.53
C GLY A 208 -20.89 17.23 -12.07
N LYS A 209 -20.39 16.10 -12.57
CA LYS A 209 -21.20 14.99 -13.08
C LYS A 209 -22.05 14.31 -11.99
N ARG A 210 -21.53 14.15 -10.75
CA ARG A 210 -22.25 13.51 -9.64
C ARG A 210 -23.35 14.41 -9.06
N ILE A 211 -23.12 15.73 -8.99
CA ILE A 211 -24.15 16.72 -8.60
C ILE A 211 -25.32 16.67 -9.58
N LEU A 212 -25.04 16.64 -10.90
CA LEU A 212 -26.07 16.52 -11.94
C LEU A 212 -26.87 15.20 -11.87
N LYS A 213 -26.31 14.15 -11.24
CA LYS A 213 -26.95 12.84 -11.07
C LYS A 213 -27.63 12.63 -9.70
N GLY A 214 -27.62 13.64 -8.82
CA GLY A 214 -28.28 13.57 -7.52
C GLY A 214 -27.58 12.69 -6.46
N SER A 215 -26.34 12.24 -6.71
CA SER A 215 -25.55 11.45 -5.76
C SER A 215 -24.68 12.35 -4.88
N GLY A 216 -25.16 12.70 -3.68
CA GLY A 216 -24.60 13.73 -2.79
C GLY A 216 -23.35 13.39 -1.97
N ASN A 217 -22.53 12.41 -2.37
CA ASN A 217 -21.28 12.12 -1.65
C ASN A 217 -20.15 13.05 -2.12
N LEU A 218 -19.66 13.88 -1.19
CA LEU A 218 -18.59 14.85 -1.38
C LEU A 218 -17.23 14.13 -1.46
N PHE A 219 -16.64 14.06 -2.66
CA PHE A 219 -15.24 13.67 -2.85
C PHE A 219 -14.35 14.74 -2.22
N ARG A 220 -13.30 14.34 -1.51
CA ARG A 220 -12.32 15.28 -0.96
C ARG A 220 -10.93 14.86 -1.41
N LEU A 221 -10.08 15.86 -1.68
CA LEU A 221 -8.64 15.68 -1.84
C LEU A 221 -8.03 16.28 -0.57
N PHE A 222 -7.50 15.46 0.33
CA PHE A 222 -6.87 16.00 1.54
C PHE A 222 -5.85 15.04 2.13
N ARG A 223 -4.56 15.34 1.92
CA ARG A 223 -3.50 15.25 2.93
C ARG A 223 -2.24 15.89 2.34
N MET A 224 -1.82 17.05 2.83
CA MET A 224 -0.53 17.64 2.49
C MET A 224 0.41 17.34 3.67
N VAL A 225 1.34 16.40 3.51
CA VAL A 225 2.38 16.13 4.51
C VAL A 225 3.62 16.93 4.09
N LEU A 226 3.77 18.12 4.67
CA LEU A 226 5.04 18.86 4.65
C LEU A 226 6.07 18.15 5.51
#